data_AF-A0A0W8D2G9-F1
#
_entry.id   AF-A0A0W8D2G9-F1
#
_cell.length_a   1.000
_cell.length_b   1.000
_cell.length_c   1.000
_cell.angle_alpha   90.00
_cell.angle_beta   90.00
_cell.angle_gamma   90.00
#
_symmetry.space_group_name_H-M   'P 1'
#
loop_
_entity.id
_entity.type
_entity.pdbx_description
1 polymer ?
#
loop_
_entity_poly.entity_id
_entity_poly.type
_entity_poly.pdbx_seq_one_letter_code
_entity_poly.pdbx_strand_id
1 'polypeptide(L)'
;MIVVGDLHGQLEDLLTIMEKNGIPSNKTWYLFNGDFVDRGAHGVEIMLLLLAFKLLYAEFVFLNRGNHEERMINEVFGFQAEVYSKYGSGWSGLGSSVNYSASKLFQMFETVFDLFPVFALVNKCIFVVHGGLSNHKNVTIEELLQLDHRGEPTQGTSRADELLMHLLWSDPCEEDGWKPSSRGAGVEFGPDITKAFCKRNGVSLIIRSHECREEGFDIVHDGLLLTVFSASNYCGSQTNKGAYVLLERGERNEIQPRVVQFSSQPLQQLKAAGRNEWREKARRLERQTVESLQQIICENQYALLVSFQQADDTRCGRISKISWKSIMQRVLGIHTKLLSYFRQLGAESEKGGVDYLTFLSKAQYAVESFAVEANGV
;
A
#
# COMPACT_ATOMS: atom_id res chain seq x y z
N MET A 1 10.52 -0.97 8.00
CA MET A 1 9.66 -0.93 6.79
C MET A 1 9.05 -2.30 6.59
N ILE A 2 7.83 -2.37 6.09
CA ILE A 2 7.06 -3.59 5.85
C ILE A 2 6.91 -3.72 4.34
N VAL A 3 7.41 -4.80 3.75
CA VAL A 3 7.24 -5.14 2.34
C VAL A 3 6.12 -6.16 2.22
N VAL A 4 5.07 -5.79 1.52
CA VAL A 4 3.88 -6.60 1.25
C VAL A 4 3.94 -7.01 -0.21
N GLY A 5 3.82 -8.30 -0.49
CA GLY A 5 3.70 -8.83 -1.85
C GLY A 5 2.27 -8.70 -2.38
N ASP A 6 1.89 -9.64 -3.23
CA ASP A 6 0.60 -9.67 -3.92
C ASP A 6 -0.56 -9.73 -2.92
N LEU A 7 -1.64 -9.01 -3.21
CA LEU A 7 -2.87 -9.02 -2.42
C LEU A 7 -4.07 -9.52 -3.22
N HIS A 8 -4.09 -9.33 -4.54
CA HIS A 8 -5.10 -9.86 -5.45
C HIS A 8 -6.55 -9.73 -4.96
N GLY A 9 -6.97 -8.53 -4.54
CA GLY A 9 -8.32 -8.29 -4.08
C GLY A 9 -8.72 -9.03 -2.79
N GLN A 10 -7.76 -9.51 -1.99
CA GLN A 10 -7.98 -10.10 -0.66
C GLN A 10 -7.80 -9.05 0.45
N LEU A 11 -8.84 -8.24 0.65
CA LEU A 11 -8.84 -7.13 1.62
C LEU A 11 -8.52 -7.61 3.05
N GLU A 12 -8.91 -8.81 3.38
CA GLU A 12 -8.76 -9.50 4.66
C GLU A 12 -7.32 -9.70 5.05
N ASP A 13 -6.50 -10.07 4.06
CA ASP A 13 -5.07 -10.25 4.24
C ASP A 13 -4.43 -8.89 4.52
N LEU A 14 -4.79 -7.86 3.74
CA LEU A 14 -4.34 -6.48 3.98
C LEU A 14 -4.71 -6.00 5.38
N LEU A 15 -5.96 -6.17 5.81
CA LEU A 15 -6.41 -5.78 7.14
C LEU A 15 -5.71 -6.58 8.23
N THR A 16 -5.41 -7.87 8.00
CA THR A 16 -4.68 -8.72 8.95
C THR A 16 -3.24 -8.26 9.10
N ILE A 17 -2.57 -7.88 8.00
CA ILE A 17 -1.21 -7.31 8.04
C ILE A 17 -1.22 -6.00 8.84
N MET A 18 -2.18 -5.11 8.58
CA MET A 18 -2.29 -3.83 9.28
C MET A 18 -2.67 -4.00 10.76
N GLU A 19 -3.51 -4.98 11.10
CA GLU A 19 -3.84 -5.30 12.50
C GLU A 19 -2.60 -5.77 13.27
N LYS A 20 -1.73 -6.56 12.64
CA LYS A 20 -0.50 -7.07 13.27
C LYS A 20 0.60 -6.03 13.42
N ASN A 21 0.71 -5.08 12.49
CA ASN A 21 1.86 -4.16 12.44
C ASN A 21 1.49 -2.68 12.66
N GLY A 22 0.20 -2.37 12.77
CA GLY A 22 -0.32 -1.02 12.76
C GLY A 22 -0.46 -0.45 11.34
N ILE A 23 -1.24 0.63 11.22
CA ILE A 23 -1.39 1.39 9.98
C ILE A 23 -0.11 2.17 9.62
N PRO A 24 0.02 2.70 8.39
CA PRO A 24 1.17 3.52 8.03
C PRO A 24 1.32 4.76 8.92
N SER A 25 2.57 5.07 9.28
CA SER A 25 2.94 6.23 10.09
C SER A 25 4.42 6.57 9.87
N ASN A 26 4.92 7.63 10.53
CA ASN A 26 6.35 7.95 10.53
C ASN A 26 7.23 6.85 11.16
N LYS A 27 6.65 5.96 11.97
CA LYS A 27 7.33 4.80 12.58
C LYS A 27 7.13 3.52 11.77
N THR A 28 6.03 3.41 11.02
CA THR A 28 5.63 2.19 10.30
C THR A 28 5.48 2.47 8.81
N TRP A 29 6.52 2.15 8.05
CA TRP A 29 6.56 2.39 6.60
C TRP A 29 6.12 1.12 5.86
N TYR A 30 5.38 1.28 4.78
CA TYR A 30 4.89 0.20 3.94
C TYR A 30 5.36 0.35 2.49
N LEU A 31 5.80 -0.75 1.89
CA LEU A 31 6.02 -0.90 0.46
C LEU A 31 5.15 -2.06 -0.02
N PHE A 32 4.20 -1.78 -0.90
CA PHE A 32 3.36 -2.79 -1.53
C PHE A 32 3.90 -3.09 -2.93
N ASN A 33 4.26 -4.34 -3.19
CA ASN A 33 5.06 -4.74 -4.34
C ASN A 33 4.22 -5.36 -5.46
N GLY A 34 3.28 -4.57 -5.98
CA GLY A 34 2.41 -4.92 -7.10
C GLY A 34 1.28 -5.89 -6.77
N ASP A 35 0.42 -6.12 -7.77
CA ASP A 35 -0.65 -7.11 -7.78
C ASP A 35 -1.68 -6.92 -6.66
N PHE A 36 -2.27 -5.73 -6.66
CA PHE A 36 -3.26 -5.31 -5.68
C PHE A 36 -4.66 -5.83 -6.02
N VAL A 37 -4.93 -5.95 -7.32
CA VAL A 37 -6.26 -6.22 -7.91
C VAL A 37 -6.31 -7.58 -8.61
N ASP A 38 -7.45 -7.82 -9.28
CA ASP A 38 -7.82 -9.08 -9.95
C ASP A 38 -7.92 -10.29 -9.03
N ARG A 39 -8.51 -11.38 -9.54
CA ARG A 39 -8.73 -12.68 -8.87
C ARG A 39 -9.70 -12.62 -7.69
N GLY A 40 -9.40 -11.82 -6.66
CA GLY A 40 -10.25 -11.57 -5.52
C GLY A 40 -11.39 -10.58 -5.82
N ALA A 41 -12.32 -10.45 -4.87
CA ALA A 41 -13.54 -9.65 -5.05
C ALA A 41 -13.45 -8.22 -4.51
N HIS A 42 -12.30 -7.85 -3.92
CA HIS A 42 -12.12 -6.59 -3.19
C HIS A 42 -10.96 -5.75 -3.71
N GLY A 43 -10.63 -5.84 -5.01
CA GLY A 43 -9.56 -5.05 -5.62
C GLY A 43 -9.82 -3.55 -5.54
N VAL A 44 -11.07 -3.11 -5.74
CA VAL A 44 -11.42 -1.68 -5.66
C VAL A 44 -11.24 -1.14 -4.24
N GLU A 45 -11.67 -1.88 -3.22
CA GLU A 45 -11.49 -1.46 -1.82
C GLU A 45 -10.01 -1.38 -1.44
N ILE A 46 -9.20 -2.37 -1.85
CA ILE A 46 -7.75 -2.35 -1.63
C ILE A 46 -7.15 -1.11 -2.29
N MET A 47 -7.41 -0.88 -3.58
CA MET A 47 -6.81 0.25 -4.28
C MET A 47 -7.20 1.59 -3.68
N LEU A 48 -8.48 1.79 -3.38
CA LEU A 48 -8.94 3.04 -2.76
C LEU A 48 -8.30 3.25 -1.38
N LEU A 49 -8.14 2.19 -0.59
CA LEU A 49 -7.49 2.25 0.71
C LEU A 49 -5.99 2.58 0.59
N LEU A 50 -5.27 1.89 -0.29
CA LEU A 50 -3.84 2.13 -0.52
C LEU A 50 -3.58 3.53 -1.08
N LEU A 51 -4.41 4.02 -2.01
CA LEU A 51 -4.32 5.39 -2.52
C LEU A 51 -4.63 6.42 -1.44
N ALA A 52 -5.61 6.17 -0.57
CA ALA A 52 -5.87 7.04 0.57
C ALA A 52 -4.66 7.12 1.52
N PHE A 53 -4.02 5.98 1.80
CA PHE A 53 -2.78 5.95 2.58
C PHE A 53 -1.61 6.61 1.87
N LYS A 54 -1.47 6.45 0.54
CA LYS A 54 -0.43 7.15 -0.23
C LYS A 54 -0.60 8.67 -0.20
N LEU A 55 -1.84 9.16 -0.23
CA LEU A 55 -2.13 10.59 -0.11
C LEU A 55 -1.91 11.13 1.31
N LEU A 56 -2.17 10.31 2.33
CA LEU A 56 -2.04 10.68 3.74
C LEU A 56 -0.59 10.61 4.24
N TYR A 57 0.14 9.58 3.82
CA TYR A 57 1.47 9.22 4.29
C TYR A 57 2.42 9.03 3.11
N ALA A 58 2.50 10.05 2.25
CA ALA A 58 3.22 9.99 0.98
C ALA A 58 4.70 9.59 1.12
N GLU A 59 5.33 9.94 2.25
CA GLU A 59 6.72 9.62 2.59
C GLU A 59 6.93 8.19 3.12
N PHE A 60 5.86 7.52 3.57
CA PHE A 60 5.95 6.25 4.29
C PHE A 60 5.20 5.11 3.59
N VAL A 61 4.46 5.41 2.52
CA VAL A 61 3.71 4.42 1.71
C VAL A 61 4.23 4.44 0.28
N PHE A 62 4.71 3.29 -0.17
CA PHE A 62 5.27 3.08 -1.50
C PHE A 62 4.45 1.99 -2.21
N LEU A 63 4.13 2.21 -3.49
CA LEU A 63 3.34 1.31 -4.31
C LEU A 63 4.16 1.04 -5.57
N ASN A 64 4.71 -0.17 -5.70
CA ASN A 64 5.30 -0.61 -6.95
C ASN A 64 4.21 -1.18 -7.86
N ARG A 65 4.40 -1.08 -9.17
CA ARG A 65 3.54 -1.70 -10.18
C ARG A 65 3.80 -3.21 -10.23
N GLY A 66 2.73 -4.01 -10.27
CA GLY A 66 2.76 -5.41 -10.67
C GLY A 66 2.19 -5.61 -12.07
N ASN A 67 2.21 -6.85 -12.56
CA ASN A 67 1.67 -7.15 -13.89
C ASN A 67 0.13 -7.12 -13.91
N HIS A 68 -0.53 -7.25 -12.75
CA HIS A 68 -1.98 -7.04 -12.62
C HIS A 68 -2.39 -5.56 -12.57
N GLU A 69 -1.47 -4.62 -12.68
CA GLU A 69 -1.75 -3.21 -12.90
C GLU A 69 -1.61 -2.83 -14.40
N GLU A 70 -2.04 -3.76 -15.28
CA GLU A 70 -2.13 -3.63 -16.74
C GLU A 70 -3.57 -3.87 -17.21
N ARG A 71 -4.02 -3.11 -18.23
CA ARG A 71 -5.42 -3.15 -18.67
C ARG A 71 -5.80 -4.53 -19.20
N MET A 72 -4.98 -5.11 -20.08
CA MET A 72 -5.28 -6.41 -20.68
C MET A 72 -5.46 -7.49 -19.61
N ILE A 73 -4.68 -7.42 -18.53
CA ILE A 73 -4.77 -8.35 -17.40
C ILE A 73 -6.07 -8.08 -16.62
N ASN A 74 -6.41 -6.83 -16.33
CA ASN A 74 -7.64 -6.48 -15.62
C ASN A 74 -8.93 -6.85 -16.37
N GLU A 75 -8.91 -6.81 -17.70
CA GLU A 75 -10.04 -7.22 -18.56
C GLU A 75 -10.29 -8.73 -18.47
N VAL A 76 -9.24 -9.53 -18.28
CA VAL A 76 -9.31 -11.00 -18.23
C VAL A 76 -9.54 -11.52 -16.82
N PHE A 77 -8.87 -10.95 -15.81
CA PHE A 77 -8.78 -11.52 -14.46
C PHE A 77 -9.70 -10.85 -13.41
N GLY A 78 -10.52 -9.90 -13.84
CA GLY A 78 -11.78 -9.57 -13.16
C GLY A 78 -11.88 -8.17 -12.56
N PHE A 79 -10.81 -7.38 -12.49
CA PHE A 79 -10.87 -6.04 -11.90
C PHE A 79 -11.78 -5.10 -12.71
N GLN A 80 -11.77 -5.17 -14.04
CA GLN A 80 -12.71 -4.39 -14.86
C GLN A 80 -14.17 -4.76 -14.52
N ALA A 81 -14.45 -6.06 -14.46
CA ALA A 81 -15.77 -6.56 -14.12
C ALA A 81 -16.19 -6.14 -12.70
N GLU A 82 -15.26 -6.13 -11.74
CA GLU A 82 -15.48 -5.65 -10.38
C GLU A 82 -15.88 -4.16 -10.36
N VAL A 83 -15.13 -3.29 -11.05
CA VAL A 83 -15.46 -1.87 -11.18
C VAL A 83 -16.85 -1.70 -11.78
N TYR A 84 -17.15 -2.39 -12.88
CA TYR A 84 -18.43 -2.25 -13.57
C TYR A 84 -19.61 -2.74 -12.72
N SER A 85 -19.40 -3.83 -11.97
CA SER A 85 -20.41 -4.36 -11.05
C SER A 85 -20.71 -3.41 -9.90
N LYS A 86 -19.67 -2.85 -9.26
CA LYS A 86 -19.83 -1.98 -8.07
C LYS A 86 -20.26 -0.55 -8.40
N TYR A 87 -19.83 -0.04 -9.55
CA TYR A 87 -19.91 1.37 -9.91
C TYR A 87 -20.69 1.66 -11.21
N GLY A 88 -21.32 0.64 -11.79
CA GLY A 88 -22.16 0.72 -12.99
C GLY A 88 -23.59 1.21 -12.72
N SER A 89 -24.53 0.67 -13.52
CA SER A 89 -25.94 1.08 -13.54
C SER A 89 -26.62 0.93 -12.16
N GLY A 90 -27.13 2.03 -11.61
CA GLY A 90 -27.83 2.04 -10.31
C GLY A 90 -27.02 2.62 -9.14
N TRP A 91 -25.78 3.06 -9.35
CA TRP A 91 -25.03 3.81 -8.33
C TRP A 91 -25.65 5.20 -8.08
N SER A 92 -26.29 5.38 -6.91
CA SER A 92 -26.97 6.62 -6.51
C SER A 92 -26.11 7.57 -5.65
N GLY A 93 -24.78 7.39 -5.63
CA GLY A 93 -23.83 8.23 -4.87
C GLY A 93 -23.62 9.61 -5.50
N LEU A 94 -22.37 10.05 -5.70
CA LEU A 94 -22.04 11.23 -6.53
C LEU A 94 -22.54 11.12 -8.02
N GLY A 95 -23.28 10.07 -8.36
CA GLY A 95 -23.76 9.67 -9.69
C GLY A 95 -24.82 10.55 -10.33
N SER A 96 -24.98 11.81 -9.92
CA SER A 96 -25.75 12.80 -10.69
C SER A 96 -24.90 13.54 -11.73
N SER A 97 -23.59 13.28 -11.78
CA SER A 97 -22.74 13.86 -12.82
C SER A 97 -22.95 13.15 -14.14
N VAL A 98 -23.44 13.88 -15.15
CA VAL A 98 -23.50 13.46 -16.56
C VAL A 98 -22.16 12.98 -17.14
N ASN A 99 -21.04 13.29 -16.48
CA ASN A 99 -19.69 12.94 -16.92
C ASN A 99 -19.12 11.68 -16.25
N TYR A 100 -19.92 10.96 -15.45
CA TYR A 100 -19.52 9.75 -14.74
C TYR A 100 -19.96 8.49 -15.49
N SER A 101 -19.06 7.52 -15.62
CA SER A 101 -19.37 6.15 -16.03
C SER A 101 -18.37 5.18 -15.36
N ALA A 102 -18.77 3.93 -15.16
CA ALA A 102 -17.87 2.90 -14.63
C ALA A 102 -16.66 2.68 -15.55
N SER A 103 -16.85 2.80 -16.87
CA SER A 103 -15.77 2.77 -17.86
C SER A 103 -14.76 3.90 -17.64
N LYS A 104 -15.23 5.12 -17.37
CA LYS A 104 -14.33 6.25 -17.06
C LYS A 104 -13.61 6.06 -15.72
N LEU A 105 -14.29 5.48 -14.72
CA LEU A 105 -13.65 5.14 -13.45
C LEU A 105 -12.55 4.10 -13.63
N PHE A 106 -12.80 3.06 -14.43
CA PHE A 106 -11.79 2.07 -14.79
C PHE A 106 -10.57 2.71 -15.48
N GLN A 107 -10.80 3.59 -16.45
CA GLN A 107 -9.72 4.38 -17.11
C GLN A 107 -8.93 5.26 -16.14
N MET A 108 -9.57 5.77 -15.08
CA MET A 108 -8.86 6.50 -14.03
C MET A 108 -7.95 5.58 -13.21
N PHE A 109 -8.36 4.33 -12.94
CA PHE A 109 -7.46 3.36 -12.31
C PHE A 109 -6.29 3.03 -13.23
N GLU A 110 -6.52 2.77 -14.52
CA GLU A 110 -5.46 2.54 -15.52
C GLU A 110 -4.44 3.70 -15.50
N THR A 111 -4.92 4.95 -15.53
CA THR A 111 -4.06 6.14 -15.48
C THR A 111 -3.24 6.21 -14.20
N VAL A 112 -3.78 5.76 -13.07
CA VAL A 112 -3.07 5.74 -11.78
C VAL A 112 -2.02 4.63 -11.75
N PHE A 113 -2.34 3.45 -12.29
CA PHE A 113 -1.43 2.32 -12.40
C PHE A 113 -0.17 2.66 -13.22
N ASP A 114 -0.34 3.41 -14.31
CA ASP A 114 0.78 3.90 -15.13
C ASP A 114 1.73 4.85 -14.39
N LEU A 115 1.34 5.39 -13.22
CA LEU A 115 2.19 6.26 -12.41
C LEU A 115 3.00 5.50 -11.35
N PHE A 116 2.75 4.20 -11.15
CA PHE A 116 3.46 3.42 -10.14
C PHE A 116 4.89 3.10 -10.58
N PRO A 117 5.90 3.37 -9.73
CA PRO A 117 7.26 2.89 -9.97
C PRO A 117 7.31 1.38 -10.17
N VAL A 118 8.25 0.89 -10.98
CA VAL A 118 8.39 -0.54 -11.27
C VAL A 118 9.37 -1.26 -10.33
N PHE A 119 10.16 -0.50 -9.56
CA PHE A 119 11.00 -1.02 -8.50
C PHE A 119 11.23 0.03 -7.41
N ALA A 120 11.74 -0.41 -6.26
CA ALA A 120 12.29 0.45 -5.23
C ALA A 120 13.68 -0.03 -4.81
N LEU A 121 14.56 0.91 -4.44
CA LEU A 121 15.87 0.61 -3.88
C LEU A 121 15.93 1.07 -2.42
N VAL A 122 15.79 0.13 -1.50
CA VAL A 122 15.78 0.40 -0.06
C VAL A 122 17.21 0.42 0.47
N ASN A 123 17.56 1.49 1.20
CA ASN A 123 18.88 1.72 1.79
C ASN A 123 20.05 1.54 0.80
N LYS A 124 19.81 1.77 -0.50
CA LYS A 124 20.78 1.58 -1.59
C LYS A 124 21.32 0.15 -1.75
N CYS A 125 20.74 -0.85 -1.07
CA CYS A 125 21.26 -2.22 -1.07
C CYS A 125 20.21 -3.33 -1.16
N ILE A 126 18.92 -3.03 -1.03
CA ILE A 126 17.83 -4.01 -1.22
C ILE A 126 16.99 -3.56 -2.40
N PHE A 127 16.98 -4.36 -3.46
CA PHE A 127 16.23 -4.10 -4.69
C PHE A 127 14.87 -4.81 -4.61
N VAL A 128 13.78 -4.05 -4.63
CA VAL A 128 12.41 -4.58 -4.52
C VAL A 128 11.71 -4.39 -5.86
N VAL A 129 11.26 -5.47 -6.48
CA VAL A 129 10.63 -5.50 -7.82
C VAL A 129 9.51 -6.53 -7.82
N HIS A 130 8.40 -6.33 -8.55
CA HIS A 130 7.30 -7.30 -8.53
C HIS A 130 7.68 -8.64 -9.19
N GLY A 131 8.05 -8.57 -10.48
CA GLY A 131 8.53 -9.67 -11.31
C GLY A 131 9.95 -10.10 -10.92
N GLY A 132 10.91 -9.85 -11.79
CA GLY A 132 12.27 -10.29 -11.51
C GLY A 132 13.32 -9.56 -12.34
N LEU A 133 14.43 -10.24 -12.58
CA LEU A 133 15.54 -9.69 -13.35
C LEU A 133 15.38 -9.96 -14.85
N SER A 134 16.14 -9.20 -15.63
CA SER A 134 16.20 -9.36 -17.09
C SER A 134 17.36 -10.26 -17.51
N ASN A 135 17.19 -10.98 -18.62
CA ASN A 135 18.25 -11.71 -19.30
C ASN A 135 19.29 -10.80 -19.98
N HIS A 136 19.04 -9.49 -20.08
CA HIS A 136 19.99 -8.55 -20.64
C HIS A 136 21.27 -8.50 -19.81
N LYS A 137 22.40 -8.51 -20.51
CA LYS A 137 23.70 -8.28 -19.86
C LYS A 137 23.82 -6.84 -19.41
N ASN A 138 24.57 -6.65 -18.33
CA ASN A 138 25.05 -5.36 -17.85
C ASN A 138 23.96 -4.37 -17.40
N VAL A 139 22.77 -4.84 -17.02
CA VAL A 139 21.70 -3.98 -16.50
C VAL A 139 22.17 -3.27 -15.22
N THR A 140 21.98 -1.95 -15.18
CA THR A 140 22.35 -1.10 -14.04
C THR A 140 21.12 -0.44 -13.43
N ILE A 141 21.16 -0.11 -12.14
CA ILE A 141 20.07 0.64 -11.49
C ILE A 141 19.90 2.02 -12.15
N GLU A 142 20.98 2.66 -12.57
CA GLU A 142 20.95 3.94 -13.27
C GLU A 142 20.18 3.84 -14.60
N GLU A 143 20.36 2.75 -15.35
CA GLU A 143 19.56 2.44 -16.55
C GLU A 143 18.09 2.26 -16.19
N LEU A 144 17.78 1.48 -15.15
CA LEU A 144 16.39 1.24 -14.73
C LEU A 144 15.67 2.52 -14.27
N LEU A 145 16.39 3.48 -13.66
CA LEU A 145 15.84 4.78 -13.27
C LEU A 145 15.45 5.66 -14.47
N GLN A 146 15.98 5.39 -15.66
CA GLN A 146 15.65 6.14 -16.89
C GLN A 146 14.53 5.50 -17.71
N LEU A 147 13.96 4.37 -17.27
CA LEU A 147 12.87 3.73 -17.99
C LEU A 147 11.61 4.59 -17.96
N ASP A 148 11.06 4.86 -19.15
CA ASP A 148 9.70 5.33 -19.27
C ASP A 148 8.75 4.16 -19.00
N HIS A 149 8.29 4.08 -17.75
CA HIS A 149 7.44 3.01 -17.24
C HIS A 149 5.95 3.35 -17.32
N ARG A 150 5.61 4.50 -17.93
CA ARG A 150 4.23 4.96 -18.08
C ARG A 150 3.60 4.33 -19.30
N GLY A 151 2.36 3.87 -19.15
CA GLY A 151 1.65 3.10 -20.16
C GLY A 151 1.94 1.60 -20.06
N GLU A 152 1.31 0.84 -20.94
CA GLU A 152 1.57 -0.59 -21.03
C GLU A 152 2.98 -0.84 -21.60
N PRO A 153 3.69 -1.90 -21.16
CA PRO A 153 4.88 -2.35 -21.85
C PRO A 153 4.53 -2.52 -23.33
N THR A 154 5.08 -1.68 -24.20
CA THR A 154 4.67 -1.73 -25.60
C THR A 154 5.07 -3.09 -26.16
N GLN A 155 4.34 -3.61 -27.16
CA GLN A 155 4.81 -4.77 -27.94
C GLN A 155 6.09 -4.46 -28.74
N GLY A 156 6.79 -3.37 -28.41
CA GLY A 156 8.10 -3.04 -28.91
C GLY A 156 9.12 -4.08 -28.48
N THR A 157 10.09 -4.29 -29.36
CA THR A 157 11.25 -5.16 -29.13
C THR A 157 12.46 -4.34 -28.67
N SER A 158 12.22 -3.15 -28.11
CA SER A 158 13.31 -2.34 -27.60
C SER A 158 13.81 -2.91 -26.28
N ARG A 159 15.09 -2.68 -25.97
CA ARG A 159 15.66 -3.06 -24.67
C ARG A 159 14.90 -2.45 -23.50
N ALA A 160 14.35 -1.24 -23.64
CA ALA A 160 13.58 -0.60 -22.57
C ALA A 160 12.24 -1.32 -22.33
N ASP A 161 11.55 -1.70 -23.41
CA ASP A 161 10.30 -2.47 -23.33
C ASP A 161 10.54 -3.86 -22.73
N GLU A 162 11.59 -4.55 -23.17
CA GLU A 162 11.99 -5.86 -22.63
C GLU A 162 12.37 -5.76 -21.14
N LEU A 163 13.12 -4.72 -20.73
CA LEU A 163 13.42 -4.50 -19.32
C LEU A 163 12.16 -4.28 -18.50
N LEU A 164 11.24 -3.42 -18.96
CA LEU A 164 9.98 -3.16 -18.27
C LEU A 164 9.15 -4.43 -18.13
N MET A 165 8.97 -5.17 -19.23
CA MET A 165 8.29 -6.47 -19.22
C MET A 165 8.95 -7.44 -18.24
N HIS A 166 10.29 -7.53 -18.25
CA HIS A 166 11.00 -8.47 -17.38
C HIS A 166 10.88 -8.12 -15.89
N LEU A 167 10.89 -6.83 -15.54
CA LEU A 167 10.66 -6.36 -14.16
C LEU A 167 9.25 -6.70 -13.65
N LEU A 168 8.26 -6.83 -14.52
CA LEU A 168 6.89 -7.17 -14.13
C LEU A 168 6.58 -8.68 -14.20
N TRP A 169 7.22 -9.43 -15.10
CA TRP A 169 6.79 -10.80 -15.45
C TRP A 169 7.82 -11.91 -15.22
N SER A 170 9.08 -11.59 -14.96
CA SER A 170 10.13 -12.63 -14.88
C SER A 170 10.09 -13.40 -13.55
N ASP A 171 10.52 -14.66 -13.60
CA ASP A 171 10.56 -15.59 -12.48
C ASP A 171 11.98 -16.15 -12.26
N PRO A 172 12.39 -16.44 -11.02
CA PRO A 172 13.63 -17.17 -10.76
C PRO A 172 13.52 -18.65 -11.20
N CYS A 173 14.63 -19.24 -11.65
CA CYS A 173 14.74 -20.69 -11.86
C CYS A 173 16.01 -21.25 -11.22
N GLU A 174 16.03 -22.57 -10.95
CA GLU A 174 17.12 -23.21 -10.19
C GLU A 174 18.45 -23.24 -10.94
N GLU A 175 18.40 -23.44 -12.26
CA GLU A 175 19.57 -23.61 -13.12
C GLU A 175 20.15 -22.27 -13.58
N ASP A 176 21.47 -22.20 -13.73
CA ASP A 176 22.16 -21.05 -14.31
C ASP A 176 21.70 -20.77 -15.75
N GLY A 177 21.74 -19.50 -16.13
CA GLY A 177 21.30 -19.00 -17.42
C GLY A 177 19.87 -18.48 -17.38
N TRP A 178 19.17 -18.55 -18.51
CA TRP A 178 17.79 -18.15 -18.61
C TRP A 178 17.06 -18.92 -19.70
N LYS A 179 15.74 -18.96 -19.62
CA LYS A 179 14.85 -19.49 -20.66
C LYS A 179 13.61 -18.61 -20.79
N PRO A 180 12.87 -18.67 -21.92
CA PRO A 180 11.59 -17.98 -22.06
C PRO A 180 10.63 -18.39 -20.94
N SER A 181 9.90 -17.42 -20.38
CA SER A 181 8.93 -17.69 -19.32
C SER A 181 7.79 -18.57 -19.82
N SER A 182 7.42 -19.56 -19.01
CA SER A 182 6.23 -20.38 -19.22
C SER A 182 4.91 -19.58 -19.21
N ARG A 183 4.93 -18.33 -18.74
CA ARG A 183 3.78 -17.40 -18.76
C ARG A 183 3.51 -16.77 -20.12
N GLY A 184 4.47 -16.86 -21.05
CA GLY A 184 4.42 -16.18 -22.35
C GLY A 184 4.85 -14.71 -22.32
N ALA A 185 5.26 -14.19 -21.16
CA ALA A 185 5.87 -12.87 -20.99
C ALA A 185 6.98 -12.95 -19.94
N GLY A 186 8.09 -12.22 -20.15
CA GLY A 186 9.25 -12.29 -19.28
C GLY A 186 10.18 -13.49 -19.54
N VAL A 187 11.13 -13.70 -18.63
CA VAL A 187 12.07 -14.81 -18.65
C VAL A 187 12.08 -15.55 -17.31
N GLU A 188 12.49 -16.81 -17.35
CA GLU A 188 12.93 -17.53 -16.16
C GLU A 188 14.46 -17.38 -16.05
N PHE A 189 14.99 -16.83 -14.94
CA PHE A 189 16.40 -16.45 -14.78
C PHE A 189 17.07 -17.16 -13.60
N GLY A 190 18.33 -17.57 -13.81
CA GLY A 190 19.09 -18.37 -12.86
C GLY A 190 19.87 -17.60 -11.78
N PRO A 191 20.56 -18.34 -10.90
CA PRO A 191 21.40 -17.78 -9.85
C PRO A 191 22.57 -16.93 -10.37
N ASP A 192 23.17 -17.29 -11.50
CA ASP A 192 24.25 -16.54 -12.15
C ASP A 192 23.85 -15.10 -12.51
N ILE A 193 22.64 -14.91 -13.08
CA ILE A 193 22.09 -13.59 -13.42
C ILE A 193 21.87 -12.77 -12.15
N THR A 194 21.32 -13.40 -11.10
CA THR A 194 21.10 -12.76 -9.80
C THR A 194 22.40 -12.30 -9.17
N LYS A 195 23.41 -13.18 -9.09
CA LYS A 195 24.74 -12.86 -8.58
C LYS A 195 25.40 -11.73 -9.37
N ALA A 196 25.29 -11.76 -10.69
CA ALA A 196 25.86 -10.75 -11.56
C ALA A 196 25.20 -9.37 -11.35
N PHE A 197 23.88 -9.32 -11.24
CA PHE A 197 23.14 -8.09 -10.96
C PHE A 197 23.48 -7.53 -9.57
N CYS A 198 23.47 -8.38 -8.53
CA CYS A 198 23.79 -8.00 -7.16
C CYS A 198 25.20 -7.42 -7.05
N LYS A 199 26.20 -8.13 -7.59
CA LYS A 199 27.60 -7.67 -7.59
C LYS A 199 27.79 -6.34 -8.33
N ARG A 200 27.13 -6.17 -9.48
CA ARG A 200 27.27 -4.96 -10.30
C ARG A 200 26.68 -3.73 -9.64
N ASN A 201 25.52 -3.89 -9.02
CA ASN A 201 24.73 -2.77 -8.51
C ASN A 201 24.92 -2.53 -7.00
N GLY A 202 25.81 -3.29 -6.34
CA GLY A 202 25.99 -3.21 -4.89
C GLY A 202 24.73 -3.64 -4.10
N VAL A 203 23.88 -4.48 -4.72
CA VAL A 203 22.66 -5.01 -4.10
C VAL A 203 23.02 -6.25 -3.30
N SER A 204 22.58 -6.26 -2.04
CA SER A 204 22.77 -7.35 -1.09
C SER A 204 21.62 -8.36 -1.09
N LEU A 205 20.42 -7.93 -1.50
CA LEU A 205 19.22 -8.74 -1.54
C LEU A 205 18.24 -8.21 -2.58
N ILE A 206 17.62 -9.10 -3.32
CA ILE A 206 16.46 -8.83 -4.15
C ILE A 206 15.21 -9.36 -3.43
N ILE A 207 14.18 -8.54 -3.31
CA ILE A 207 12.86 -8.97 -2.84
C ILE A 207 11.88 -8.86 -4.00
N ARG A 208 11.15 -9.95 -4.26
CA ARG A 208 10.15 -10.02 -5.32
C ARG A 208 8.85 -10.69 -4.89
N SER A 209 7.81 -10.66 -5.74
CA SER A 209 6.48 -11.22 -5.42
C SER A 209 5.94 -12.17 -6.51
N HIS A 210 4.77 -11.95 -7.13
CA HIS A 210 4.21 -12.60 -8.37
C HIS A 210 3.95 -14.12 -8.36
N GLU A 211 4.69 -14.87 -7.55
CA GLU A 211 4.60 -16.32 -7.44
C GLU A 211 4.03 -16.69 -6.08
N CYS A 212 2.89 -17.37 -6.10
CA CYS A 212 2.36 -17.98 -4.89
C CYS A 212 3.33 -19.06 -4.39
N ARG A 213 3.69 -18.98 -3.11
CA ARG A 213 4.54 -19.96 -2.41
C ARG A 213 3.74 -20.56 -1.28
N GLU A 214 3.88 -21.87 -1.04
CA GLU A 214 3.12 -22.61 -0.02
C GLU A 214 3.23 -21.95 1.36
N GLU A 215 4.44 -21.53 1.73
CA GLU A 215 4.71 -20.87 3.01
C GLU A 215 4.55 -19.34 2.96
N GLY A 216 4.08 -18.80 1.83
CA GLY A 216 3.94 -17.37 1.57
C GLY A 216 5.26 -16.68 1.22
N PHE A 217 6.38 -17.39 1.23
CA PHE A 217 7.68 -16.87 0.81
C PHE A 217 8.59 -18.00 0.32
N ASP A 218 9.69 -17.63 -0.33
CA ASP A 218 10.77 -18.55 -0.71
C ASP A 218 12.10 -17.77 -0.75
N ILE A 219 13.21 -18.43 -0.45
CA ILE A 219 14.56 -17.83 -0.47
C ILE A 219 15.44 -18.70 -1.36
N VAL A 220 15.80 -18.15 -2.53
CA VAL A 220 16.52 -18.86 -3.59
C VAL A 220 17.79 -18.12 -3.99
N HIS A 221 18.53 -18.69 -4.95
CA HIS A 221 19.76 -18.12 -5.52
C HIS A 221 20.80 -17.78 -4.43
N ASP A 222 21.10 -18.76 -3.58
CA ASP A 222 22.05 -18.64 -2.46
C ASP A 222 21.72 -17.51 -1.47
N GLY A 223 20.43 -17.25 -1.26
CA GLY A 223 19.95 -16.23 -0.31
C GLY A 223 19.95 -14.81 -0.86
N LEU A 224 20.28 -14.62 -2.15
CA LEU A 224 20.29 -13.31 -2.79
C LEU A 224 18.91 -12.87 -3.30
N LEU A 225 17.94 -13.79 -3.38
CA LEU A 225 16.60 -13.51 -3.87
C LEU A 225 15.55 -14.10 -2.93
N LEU A 226 14.64 -13.23 -2.47
CA LEU A 226 13.52 -13.57 -1.61
C LEU A 226 12.22 -13.29 -2.35
N THR A 227 11.39 -14.31 -2.53
CA THR A 227 10.01 -14.19 -3.00
C THR A 227 9.08 -14.04 -1.80
N VAL A 228 8.16 -13.08 -1.82
CA VAL A 228 7.14 -12.87 -0.79
C VAL A 228 5.77 -12.72 -1.43
N PHE A 229 4.77 -13.42 -0.89
CA PHE A 229 3.41 -13.45 -1.40
C PHE A 229 2.43 -13.20 -0.25
N SER A 230 1.61 -12.16 -0.35
CA SER A 230 0.79 -11.67 0.78
C SER A 230 -0.70 -12.04 0.67
N ALA A 231 -1.09 -12.85 -0.30
CA ALA A 231 -2.45 -13.37 -0.42
C ALA A 231 -2.52 -14.80 0.12
N SER A 232 -3.17 -15.00 1.27
CA SER A 232 -3.27 -16.33 1.91
C SER A 232 -4.49 -17.09 1.41
N ASN A 233 -4.44 -18.43 1.33
CA ASN A 233 -5.52 -19.22 0.71
C ASN A 233 -5.91 -18.65 -0.68
N TYR A 234 -4.90 -18.46 -1.52
CA TYR A 234 -5.03 -17.72 -2.77
C TYR A 234 -6.12 -18.31 -3.67
N CYS A 235 -6.91 -17.44 -4.30
CA CYS A 235 -8.09 -17.80 -5.09
C CYS A 235 -9.12 -18.69 -4.34
N GLY A 236 -9.09 -18.71 -2.99
CA GLY A 236 -10.01 -19.48 -2.14
C GLY A 236 -9.92 -21.02 -2.30
N SER A 237 -8.90 -21.51 -2.99
CA SER A 237 -8.71 -22.92 -3.33
C SER A 237 -7.31 -23.45 -3.02
N GLN A 238 -6.34 -22.57 -2.82
CA GLN A 238 -4.99 -22.95 -2.41
C GLN A 238 -4.88 -23.07 -0.89
N THR A 239 -3.90 -23.81 -0.41
CA THR A 239 -3.64 -23.98 1.04
C THR A 239 -2.46 -23.13 1.52
N ASN A 240 -1.97 -22.20 0.69
CA ASN A 240 -0.79 -21.41 0.99
C ASN A 240 -1.03 -20.44 2.15
N LYS A 241 0.04 -20.16 2.90
CA LYS A 241 0.11 -19.04 3.84
C LYS A 241 0.36 -17.74 3.06
N GLY A 242 0.02 -16.63 3.69
CA GLY A 242 0.52 -15.31 3.28
C GLY A 242 1.76 -14.96 4.10
N ALA A 243 2.64 -14.13 3.56
CA ALA A 243 3.75 -13.56 4.31
C ALA A 243 3.99 -12.09 3.91
N TYR A 244 4.72 -11.37 4.77
CA TYR A 244 5.28 -10.05 4.50
C TYR A 244 6.70 -9.98 5.09
N VAL A 245 7.52 -9.06 4.60
CA VAL A 245 8.91 -8.89 5.06
C VAL A 245 9.03 -7.64 5.93
N LEU A 246 9.59 -7.80 7.11
CA LEU A 246 10.00 -6.70 7.97
C LEU A 246 11.48 -6.39 7.69
N LEU A 247 11.72 -5.16 7.24
CA LEU A 247 13.05 -4.59 7.07
C LEU A 247 13.35 -3.70 8.28
N GLU A 248 14.16 -4.23 9.18
CA GLU A 248 14.57 -3.55 10.42
C GLU A 248 16.04 -3.14 10.30
N ARG A 249 16.37 -1.97 10.85
CA ARG A 249 17.75 -1.47 10.88
C ARG A 249 18.44 -2.06 12.10
N GLY A 250 19.44 -2.91 11.87
CA GLY A 250 20.30 -3.47 12.91
C GLY A 250 21.27 -2.45 13.50
N GLU A 251 21.95 -2.84 14.58
CA GLU A 251 22.87 -1.98 15.34
C GLU A 251 24.01 -1.39 14.50
N ARG A 252 24.42 -2.09 13.44
CA ARG A 252 25.48 -1.67 12.52
C ARG A 252 24.98 -0.95 11.26
N ASN A 253 23.73 -0.48 11.26
CA ASN A 253 23.02 0.10 10.10
C ASN A 253 22.80 -0.86 8.92
N GLU A 254 23.07 -2.14 9.10
CA GLU A 254 22.63 -3.20 8.20
C GLU A 254 21.11 -3.35 8.25
N ILE A 255 20.48 -3.62 7.11
CA ILE A 255 19.04 -3.91 7.06
C ILE A 255 18.88 -5.42 7.11
N GLN A 256 18.20 -5.92 8.14
CA GLN A 256 17.95 -7.34 8.31
C GLN A 256 16.50 -7.65 7.86
N PRO A 257 16.31 -8.51 6.85
CA PRO A 257 14.98 -8.97 6.45
C PRO A 257 14.48 -10.06 7.40
N ARG A 258 13.25 -9.90 7.90
CA ARG A 258 12.54 -10.91 8.68
C ARG A 258 11.19 -11.20 8.06
N VAL A 259 10.98 -12.44 7.63
CA VAL A 259 9.70 -12.86 7.08
C VAL A 259 8.72 -13.16 8.21
N VAL A 260 7.49 -12.67 8.08
CA VAL A 260 6.39 -12.97 8.99
C VAL A 260 5.24 -13.57 8.22
N GLN A 261 4.89 -14.80 8.59
CA GLN A 261 3.81 -15.55 7.96
C GLN A 261 2.47 -15.31 8.68
N PHE A 262 1.39 -15.51 7.95
CA PHE A 262 0.04 -15.44 8.46
C PHE A 262 -0.93 -16.28 7.60
N SER A 263 -2.12 -16.49 8.14
CA SER A 263 -3.25 -17.06 7.42
C SER A 263 -4.48 -16.24 7.80
N SER A 264 -5.32 -15.91 6.84
CA SER A 264 -6.62 -15.29 7.09
C SER A 264 -7.74 -16.20 6.59
N GLN A 265 -8.96 -15.97 7.08
CA GLN A 265 -10.15 -16.60 6.51
C GLN A 265 -10.81 -15.65 5.51
N PRO A 266 -11.21 -16.13 4.32
CA PRO A 266 -11.92 -15.30 3.34
C PRO A 266 -13.24 -14.72 3.91
N LEU A 267 -13.56 -13.44 3.66
CA LEU A 267 -14.83 -12.79 4.06
C LEU A 267 -16.05 -13.56 3.57
N GLN A 268 -15.90 -14.25 2.44
CA GLN A 268 -16.97 -14.99 1.80
C GLN A 268 -17.40 -16.24 2.60
N GLN A 269 -16.50 -16.82 3.41
CA GLN A 269 -16.80 -17.96 4.28
C GLN A 269 -17.36 -17.52 5.65
N LEU A 270 -17.22 -16.24 6.01
CA LEU A 270 -17.81 -15.65 7.22
C LEU A 270 -19.33 -15.42 7.13
N LYS A 271 -20.02 -15.90 6.09
CA LYS A 271 -21.43 -15.56 5.80
C LYS A 271 -22.45 -16.06 6.84
N ALA A 272 -22.11 -17.01 7.73
CA ALA A 272 -23.04 -17.48 8.77
C ALA A 272 -22.84 -16.80 10.14
N ALA A 273 -21.63 -16.32 10.48
CA ALA A 273 -21.33 -15.74 11.80
C ALA A 273 -20.66 -14.34 11.76
N GLY A 274 -20.08 -13.93 10.63
CA GLY A 274 -19.11 -12.82 10.54
C GLY A 274 -19.53 -11.60 9.73
N ARG A 275 -20.84 -11.27 9.67
CA ARG A 275 -21.26 -9.90 9.28
C ARG A 275 -20.72 -8.81 10.22
N ASN A 276 -20.24 -9.20 11.40
CA ASN A 276 -19.71 -8.29 12.41
C ASN A 276 -18.18 -8.21 12.42
N GLU A 277 -17.46 -9.31 12.17
CA GLU A 277 -16.02 -9.38 12.45
C GLU A 277 -15.17 -8.45 11.56
N TRP A 278 -15.46 -8.35 10.26
CA TRP A 278 -14.72 -7.43 9.39
C TRP A 278 -15.10 -5.96 9.62
N ARG A 279 -16.38 -5.69 9.95
CA ARG A 279 -16.81 -4.35 10.36
C ARG A 279 -16.12 -3.97 11.65
N GLU A 280 -15.90 -4.92 12.53
CA GLU A 280 -15.19 -4.74 13.79
C GLU A 280 -13.69 -4.57 13.58
N LYS A 281 -13.07 -5.29 12.62
CA LYS A 281 -11.68 -5.03 12.18
C LYS A 281 -11.53 -3.64 11.53
N ALA A 282 -12.42 -3.29 10.61
CA ALA A 282 -12.43 -1.97 9.98
C ALA A 282 -12.66 -0.85 11.01
N ARG A 283 -13.58 -1.04 11.98
CA ARG A 283 -13.78 -0.12 13.11
C ARG A 283 -12.55 -0.03 14.01
N ARG A 284 -11.86 -1.15 14.27
CA ARG A 284 -10.60 -1.17 15.04
C ARG A 284 -9.50 -0.39 14.32
N LEU A 285 -9.34 -0.57 13.02
CA LEU A 285 -8.39 0.19 12.20
C LEU A 285 -8.76 1.67 12.10
N GLU A 286 -10.05 1.99 11.94
CA GLU A 286 -10.55 3.37 11.98
C GLU A 286 -10.25 4.00 13.35
N ARG A 287 -10.48 3.27 14.44
CA ARG A 287 -10.15 3.70 15.80
C ARG A 287 -8.64 3.94 15.96
N GLN A 288 -7.79 3.00 15.53
CA GLN A 288 -6.33 3.16 15.55
C GLN A 288 -5.85 4.34 14.69
N THR A 289 -6.54 4.62 13.57
CA THR A 289 -6.26 5.80 12.74
C THR A 289 -6.58 7.09 13.49
N VAL A 290 -7.74 7.14 14.15
CA VAL A 290 -8.16 8.27 14.99
C VAL A 290 -7.21 8.45 16.17
N GLU A 291 -6.82 7.36 16.85
CA GLU A 291 -5.85 7.36 17.96
C GLU A 291 -4.48 7.91 17.49
N SER A 292 -3.97 7.43 16.36
CA SER A 292 -2.70 7.92 15.78
C SER A 292 -2.78 9.41 15.44
N LEU A 293 -3.91 9.86 14.86
CA LEU A 293 -4.13 11.29 14.60
C LEU A 293 -4.19 12.11 15.89
N GLN A 294 -4.84 11.60 16.95
CA GLN A 294 -4.92 12.26 18.26
C GLN A 294 -3.54 12.38 18.91
N GLN A 295 -2.68 11.35 18.78
CA GLN A 295 -1.31 11.40 19.26
C GLN A 295 -0.50 12.48 18.54
N ILE A 296 -0.58 12.53 17.20
CA ILE A 296 0.09 13.56 16.40
C ILE A 296 -0.42 14.97 16.76
N ILE A 297 -1.73 15.12 17.01
CA ILE A 297 -2.32 16.39 17.48
C ILE A 297 -1.73 16.81 18.83
N CYS A 298 -1.58 15.87 19.78
CA CYS A 298 -1.02 16.16 21.10
C CYS A 298 0.47 16.51 21.02
N GLU A 299 1.25 15.78 20.22
CA GLU A 299 2.67 16.08 19.99
C GLU A 299 2.87 17.48 19.40
N ASN A 300 1.90 18.00 18.65
CA ASN A 300 1.93 19.32 18.01
C ASN A 300 0.97 20.35 18.67
N GLN A 301 0.49 20.09 19.89
CA GLN A 301 -0.58 20.87 20.54
C GLN A 301 -0.24 22.35 20.66
N TYR A 302 1.01 22.67 21.03
CA TYR A 302 1.46 24.06 21.16
C TYR A 302 1.45 24.81 19.82
N ALA A 303 2.01 24.20 18.77
CA ALA A 303 2.07 24.78 17.43
C ALA A 303 0.67 24.98 16.83
N LEU A 304 -0.23 24.02 17.09
CA LEU A 304 -1.64 24.11 16.73
C LEU A 304 -2.33 25.26 17.46
N LEU A 305 -2.16 25.37 18.78
CA LEU A 305 -2.77 26.44 19.59
C LEU A 305 -2.36 27.82 19.08
N VAL A 306 -1.06 28.04 18.86
CA VAL A 306 -0.55 29.31 18.33
C VAL A 306 -1.16 29.62 16.96
N SER A 307 -1.21 28.63 16.06
CA SER A 307 -1.77 28.81 14.73
C SER A 307 -3.28 29.07 14.75
N PHE A 308 -4.02 28.44 15.67
CA PHE A 308 -5.47 28.68 15.83
C PHE A 308 -5.75 30.07 16.40
N GLN A 309 -4.99 30.51 17.40
CA GLN A 309 -5.11 31.87 17.96
C GLN A 309 -4.79 32.95 16.91
N GLN A 310 -3.81 32.71 16.04
CA GLN A 310 -3.49 33.61 14.93
C GLN A 310 -4.61 33.69 13.88
N ALA A 311 -5.43 32.65 13.74
CA ALA A 311 -6.53 32.60 12.79
C ALA A 311 -7.89 33.00 13.40
N ASP A 312 -7.94 33.26 14.70
CA ASP A 312 -9.11 33.76 15.43
C ASP A 312 -9.01 35.28 15.58
N ASP A 313 -9.27 36.00 14.48
CA ASP A 313 -9.20 37.47 14.43
C ASP A 313 -10.08 38.14 15.49
N THR A 314 -11.18 37.47 15.86
CA THR A 314 -12.16 37.94 16.84
C THR A 314 -11.82 37.60 18.29
N ARG A 315 -10.77 36.79 18.52
CA ARG A 315 -10.40 36.23 19.84
C ARG A 315 -11.58 35.58 20.56
N CYS A 316 -12.48 34.96 19.80
CA CYS A 316 -13.72 34.40 20.34
C CYS A 316 -13.60 32.92 20.75
N GLY A 317 -12.40 32.35 20.68
CA GLY A 317 -12.11 30.95 20.99
C GLY A 317 -12.46 30.00 19.85
N ARG A 318 -12.84 30.51 18.68
CA ARG A 318 -13.41 29.71 17.59
C ARG A 318 -12.88 30.09 16.23
N ILE A 319 -12.78 29.09 15.36
CA ILE A 319 -12.38 29.25 13.95
C ILE A 319 -13.33 28.50 13.02
N SER A 320 -13.34 28.84 11.73
CA SER A 320 -14.13 28.09 10.75
C SER A 320 -13.58 26.66 10.55
N LYS A 321 -14.41 25.71 10.11
CA LYS A 321 -13.96 24.35 9.76
C LYS A 321 -12.92 24.35 8.64
N ILE A 322 -12.98 25.33 7.74
CA ILE A 322 -12.04 25.49 6.63
C ILE A 322 -10.69 25.96 7.17
N SER A 323 -10.70 26.94 8.08
CA SER A 323 -9.49 27.42 8.76
C SER A 323 -8.85 26.31 9.59
N TRP A 324 -9.67 25.56 10.35
CA TRP A 324 -9.23 24.39 11.12
C TRP A 324 -8.54 23.36 10.23
N LYS A 325 -9.17 22.96 9.12
CA LYS A 325 -8.59 22.04 8.15
C LYS A 325 -7.24 22.57 7.66
N SER A 326 -7.20 23.80 7.14
CA SER A 326 -5.98 24.39 6.57
C SER A 326 -4.81 24.41 7.58
N ILE A 327 -5.08 24.83 8.82
CA ILE A 327 -4.09 24.89 9.89
C ILE A 327 -3.60 23.50 10.27
N MET A 328 -4.51 22.53 10.43
CA MET A 328 -4.15 21.15 10.72
C MET A 328 -3.27 20.54 9.61
N GLN A 329 -3.61 20.76 8.33
CA GLN A 329 -2.78 20.26 7.22
C GLN A 329 -1.38 20.89 7.25
N ARG A 330 -1.29 22.19 7.52
CA ARG A 330 -0.02 22.92 7.57
C ARG A 330 0.85 22.52 8.76
N VAL A 331 0.27 22.43 9.95
CA VAL A 331 1.02 22.17 11.20
C VAL A 331 1.39 20.70 11.33
N LEU A 332 0.50 19.78 10.93
CA LEU A 332 0.73 18.34 11.08
C LEU A 332 1.38 17.70 9.86
N GLY A 333 1.50 18.43 8.74
CA GLY A 333 1.97 17.88 7.47
C GLY A 333 1.02 16.85 6.84
N ILE A 334 -0.25 16.83 7.28
CA ILE A 334 -1.24 15.82 6.86
C ILE A 334 -2.15 16.40 5.78
N HIS A 335 -1.99 15.99 4.52
CA HIS A 335 -2.74 16.54 3.39
C HIS A 335 -4.03 15.77 3.03
N THR A 336 -4.81 15.30 4.02
CA THR A 336 -6.02 14.47 3.79
C THR A 336 -7.35 15.19 3.91
N LYS A 337 -8.44 14.42 3.71
CA LYS A 337 -9.82 14.81 4.02
C LYS A 337 -10.06 14.91 5.54
N LEU A 338 -9.29 15.73 6.26
CA LEU A 338 -9.49 15.94 7.72
C LEU A 338 -10.94 16.26 8.12
N LEU A 339 -11.72 16.85 7.21
CA LEU A 339 -13.14 17.09 7.42
C LEU A 339 -13.99 15.80 7.54
N SER A 340 -13.60 14.67 6.95
CA SER A 340 -14.32 13.39 7.15
C SER A 340 -14.15 12.86 8.57
N TYR A 341 -13.01 13.16 9.22
CA TYR A 341 -12.72 12.80 10.60
C TYR A 341 -13.18 13.87 11.61
N PHE A 342 -13.71 15.00 11.14
CA PHE A 342 -14.11 16.11 12.01
C PHE A 342 -15.17 15.70 13.04
N ARG A 343 -16.06 14.76 12.71
CA ARG A 343 -17.04 14.25 13.68
C ARG A 343 -16.39 13.53 14.86
N GLN A 344 -15.28 12.83 14.61
CA GLN A 344 -14.55 12.07 15.64
C GLN A 344 -13.59 12.99 16.40
N LEU A 345 -12.84 13.83 15.66
CA LEU A 345 -11.75 14.65 16.20
C LEU A 345 -12.22 16.03 16.68
N GLY A 346 -13.11 16.68 15.95
CA GLY A 346 -13.49 18.08 16.16
C GLY A 346 -14.34 18.33 17.41
N ALA A 347 -14.48 19.61 17.73
CA ALA A 347 -15.40 20.14 18.73
C ALA A 347 -16.20 21.28 18.06
N GLU A 348 -17.34 20.95 17.47
CA GLU A 348 -18.24 21.95 16.89
C GLU A 348 -18.98 22.68 18.02
N SER A 349 -18.89 24.01 18.03
CA SER A 349 -19.64 24.79 19.01
C SER A 349 -21.10 24.93 18.57
N GLU A 350 -22.03 25.03 19.52
CA GLU A 350 -23.46 25.28 19.25
C GLU A 350 -23.71 26.54 18.42
N LYS A 351 -22.77 27.50 18.48
CA LYS A 351 -22.80 28.76 17.73
C LYS A 351 -22.10 28.67 16.37
N GLY A 352 -21.80 27.46 15.90
CA GLY A 352 -21.00 27.18 14.70
C GLY A 352 -19.50 27.35 14.91
N GLY A 353 -18.71 26.78 14.00
CA GLY A 353 -17.25 26.80 14.05
C GLY A 353 -16.63 25.76 15.00
N VAL A 354 -15.30 25.72 15.03
CA VAL A 354 -14.50 24.80 15.84
C VAL A 354 -13.99 25.55 17.06
N ASP A 355 -14.37 25.10 18.25
CA ASP A 355 -13.78 25.56 19.50
C ASP A 355 -12.41 24.90 19.67
N TYR A 356 -11.34 25.66 19.42
CA TYR A 356 -10.00 25.06 19.32
C TYR A 356 -9.41 24.67 20.68
N LEU A 357 -9.84 25.28 21.78
CA LEU A 357 -9.41 24.87 23.13
C LEU A 357 -10.07 23.55 23.53
N THR A 358 -11.37 23.43 23.29
CA THR A 358 -12.12 22.19 23.52
C THR A 358 -11.61 21.06 22.63
N PHE A 359 -11.30 21.36 21.36
CA PHE A 359 -10.68 20.41 20.43
C PHE A 359 -9.35 19.86 20.97
N LEU A 360 -8.42 20.73 21.39
CA LEU A 360 -7.11 20.29 21.89
C LEU A 360 -7.23 19.53 23.22
N SER A 361 -8.10 19.99 24.13
CA SER A 361 -8.38 19.31 25.40
C SER A 361 -8.95 17.90 25.17
N LYS A 362 -9.89 17.76 24.22
CA LYS A 362 -10.48 16.46 23.84
C LYS A 362 -9.44 15.51 23.26
N ALA A 363 -8.50 16.00 22.45
CA ALA A 363 -7.41 15.17 21.93
C ALA A 363 -6.49 14.67 23.06
N GLN A 364 -6.15 15.56 23.99
CA GLN A 364 -5.32 15.22 25.15
C GLN A 364 -5.97 14.18 26.07
N TYR A 365 -7.24 14.39 26.43
CA TYR A 365 -8.01 13.45 27.25
C TYR A 365 -8.12 12.07 26.60
N ALA A 366 -8.30 12.01 25.27
CA ALA A 366 -8.34 10.76 24.54
C ALA A 366 -7.02 9.98 24.67
N VAL A 367 -5.89 10.65 24.44
CA VAL A 367 -4.55 10.04 24.58
C VAL A 367 -4.27 9.54 26.00
N GLU A 368 -4.64 10.32 27.02
CA GLU A 368 -4.52 9.92 28.42
C GLU A 368 -5.39 8.70 28.75
N SER A 369 -6.61 8.65 28.21
CA SER A 369 -7.52 7.50 28.39
C SER A 369 -6.95 6.21 27.77
N PHE A 370 -6.34 6.30 26.58
CA PHE A 370 -5.69 5.15 25.93
C PHE A 370 -4.49 4.63 26.73
N ALA A 371 -3.71 5.52 27.33
CA ALA A 371 -2.57 5.14 28.18
C ALA A 371 -3.01 4.39 29.45
N VAL A 372 -4.19 4.70 29.98
CA VAL A 372 -4.76 3.98 31.14
C VAL A 372 -5.27 2.59 30.74
N GLU A 373 -5.94 2.46 29.59
CA GLU A 373 -6.39 1.16 29.07
C GLU A 373 -5.23 0.22 28.72
N ALA A 374 -4.14 0.75 28.16
CA ALA A 374 -2.96 -0.04 27.79
C ALA A 374 -2.14 -0.56 28.99
N ASN A 375 -2.22 0.11 30.14
CA ASN A 375 -1.51 -0.26 31.38
C ASN A 375 -2.40 -1.06 32.37
N GLY A 376 -3.63 -1.39 31.97
CA GLY A 376 -4.64 -2.06 32.78
C GLY A 376 -4.81 -3.56 32.54
N VAL A 377 -3.79 -4.26 32.01
CA VAL A 377 -3.74 -5.73 31.87
C VAL A 377 -2.51 -6.30 32.55
#